data_AF-A0A0D6L860-F1
#
_entry.id   AF-A0A0D6L860-F1
#
_cell.length_a   1.000
_cell.length_b   1.000
_cell.length_c   1.000
_cell.angle_alpha   90.00
_cell.angle_beta   90.00
_cell.angle_gamma   90.00
#
_symmetry.space_group_name_H-M   'P 1'
#
loop_
_entity.id
_entity.type
_entity.pdbx_description
1 polymer ?
#
loop_
_entity_poly.entity_id
_entity_poly.type
_entity_poly.pdbx_seq_one_letter_code
_entity_poly.pdbx_strand_id
1 'polypeptide(L)'
;MEHLRDSAKKAEGSRTTKRRLSHETLELIRQRGAARAAGNYQLTSELARRCREAIKEDLKERRAAGLTEAAEAGRSIRNTRQDFANRKTKMTALRRPDGTITSSRRVMEKVIYDFYSDLFDSHVRLPPYHLREDGYVIPSVLSSEVRHAIKSVKNRTAPGPDRIRPEH
;
A
#
# COMPACT_ATOMS: atom_id res chain seq x y z
N MET A 1 -14.11 -18.47 0.05
CA MET A 1 -12.87 -18.03 -0.62
C MET A 1 -13.10 -17.06 -1.78
N GLU A 2 -14.28 -17.02 -2.42
CA GLU A 2 -14.61 -16.02 -3.46
C GLU A 2 -14.73 -14.58 -2.93
N HIS A 3 -15.39 -14.38 -1.80
CA HIS A 3 -15.60 -13.04 -1.22
C HIS A 3 -14.32 -12.27 -0.87
N LEU A 4 -13.24 -12.98 -0.53
CA LEU A 4 -11.94 -12.38 -0.22
C LEU A 4 -11.20 -11.93 -1.49
N ARG A 5 -11.34 -12.70 -2.58
CA ARG A 5 -10.77 -12.35 -3.90
C ARG A 5 -11.52 -11.20 -4.54
N ASP A 6 -12.83 -11.12 -4.38
CA ASP A 6 -13.64 -9.99 -4.85
C ASP A 6 -13.32 -8.71 -4.07
N SER A 7 -13.10 -8.82 -2.76
CA SER A 7 -12.65 -7.69 -1.93
C SER A 7 -11.25 -7.21 -2.36
N ALA A 8 -10.34 -8.13 -2.69
CA ALA A 8 -9.02 -7.81 -3.21
C ALA A 8 -9.07 -7.14 -4.60
N LYS A 9 -9.87 -7.67 -5.54
CA LYS A 9 -10.08 -7.07 -6.87
C LYS A 9 -10.73 -5.68 -6.79
N LYS A 10 -11.68 -5.47 -5.87
CA LYS A 10 -12.32 -4.17 -5.62
C LYS A 10 -11.35 -3.16 -5.00
N ALA A 11 -10.39 -3.63 -4.18
CA ALA A 11 -9.31 -2.81 -3.63
C ALA A 11 -8.18 -2.52 -4.65
N GLU A 12 -7.96 -3.38 -5.64
CA GLU A 12 -7.02 -3.11 -6.74
C GLU A 12 -7.49 -1.95 -7.62
N GLY A 13 -8.80 -1.81 -7.86
CA GLY A 13 -9.37 -0.63 -8.52
C GLY A 13 -9.17 0.68 -7.74
N SER A 14 -9.04 0.62 -6.40
CA SER A 14 -8.75 1.79 -5.56
C SER A 14 -7.25 2.09 -5.42
N ARG A 15 -6.38 1.19 -5.92
CA ARG A 15 -4.91 1.29 -5.85
C ARG A 15 -4.27 1.86 -7.11
N THR A 16 -5.05 2.40 -8.05
CA THR A 16 -4.51 3.54 -8.80
C THR A 16 -4.31 4.63 -7.74
N THR A 17 -3.09 4.70 -7.18
CA THR A 17 -2.66 5.81 -6.36
C THR A 17 -2.89 7.05 -7.19
N LYS A 18 -4.06 7.69 -7.06
CA LYS A 18 -4.42 8.91 -7.77
C LYS A 18 -3.27 9.85 -7.49
N ARG A 19 -2.42 10.06 -8.49
CA ARG A 19 -1.15 10.77 -8.30
C ARG A 19 -1.54 12.15 -7.78
N ARG A 20 -0.89 12.60 -6.70
CA ARG A 20 -1.24 13.90 -6.08
C ARG A 20 -0.93 15.08 -6.99
N LEU A 21 0.00 14.87 -7.91
CA LEU A 21 0.49 15.83 -8.88
C LEU A 21 0.45 15.18 -10.26
N SER A 22 0.21 16.01 -11.27
CA SER A 22 0.29 15.63 -12.67
C SER A 22 1.73 15.28 -13.05
N HIS A 23 1.89 14.61 -14.19
CA HIS A 23 3.21 14.30 -14.73
C HIS A 23 4.00 15.59 -15.02
N GLU A 24 3.33 16.59 -15.61
CA GLU A 24 3.92 17.88 -15.95
C GLU A 24 4.46 18.62 -14.71
N THR A 25 3.68 18.67 -13.62
CA THR A 25 4.13 19.30 -12.36
C THR A 25 5.36 18.60 -11.79
N LEU A 26 5.45 17.27 -11.94
CA LEU A 26 6.62 16.52 -11.48
C LEU A 26 7.86 16.81 -12.32
N GLU A 27 7.70 16.97 -13.64
CA GLU A 27 8.80 17.38 -14.51
C GLU A 27 9.26 18.81 -14.20
N LEU A 28 8.35 19.75 -13.91
CA LEU A 28 8.73 21.09 -13.43
C LEU A 28 9.56 21.04 -12.14
N ILE A 29 9.21 20.15 -11.20
CA ILE A 29 9.97 19.95 -9.96
C ILE A 29 11.37 19.40 -10.27
N ARG A 30 11.50 18.46 -11.21
CA ARG A 30 12.78 17.89 -11.64
C ARG A 30 13.66 18.96 -12.31
N GLN A 31 13.11 19.73 -13.24
CA GLN A 31 13.80 20.84 -13.90
C GLN A 31 14.30 21.88 -12.89
N ARG A 32 13.48 22.24 -11.90
CA ARG A 32 13.90 23.14 -10.82
C ARG A 32 15.07 22.57 -10.03
N GLY A 33 15.05 21.26 -9.76
CA GLY A 33 16.16 20.57 -9.09
C GLY A 33 17.46 20.63 -9.89
N ALA A 34 17.38 20.38 -11.21
CA ALA A 34 18.52 20.48 -12.12
C ALA A 34 19.07 21.92 -12.20
N ALA A 35 18.21 22.93 -12.36
CA ALA A 35 18.61 24.33 -12.39
C ALA A 35 19.30 24.76 -11.09
N ARG A 36 18.82 24.27 -9.93
CA ARG A 36 19.45 24.51 -8.64
C ARG A 36 20.83 23.86 -8.54
N ALA A 37 20.97 22.62 -9.01
CA ALA A 37 22.26 21.91 -9.02
C ALA A 37 23.28 22.59 -9.96
N ALA A 38 22.81 23.20 -11.05
CA ALA A 38 23.63 23.97 -11.98
C ALA A 38 23.98 25.39 -11.47
N GLY A 39 23.48 25.82 -10.31
CA GLY A 39 23.74 27.16 -9.77
C GLY A 39 22.97 28.31 -10.45
N ASN A 40 21.97 28.00 -11.28
CA ASN A 40 21.23 28.99 -12.05
C ASN A 40 20.08 29.61 -11.24
N TYR A 41 20.37 30.63 -10.44
CA TYR A 41 19.41 31.22 -9.50
C TYR A 41 18.18 31.88 -10.16
N GLN A 42 18.36 32.59 -11.28
CA GLN A 42 17.24 33.22 -12.00
C GLN A 42 16.26 32.16 -12.55
N LEU A 43 16.79 31.16 -13.26
CA LEU A 43 15.97 30.05 -13.77
C LEU A 43 15.31 29.26 -12.64
N THR A 44 16.03 29.05 -11.53
CA THR A 44 15.48 28.36 -10.35
C THR A 44 14.31 29.11 -9.73
N SER A 45 14.38 30.45 -9.65
CA SER A 45 13.30 31.26 -9.07
C SER A 45 12.04 31.24 -9.94
N GLU A 46 12.22 31.29 -11.27
CA GLU A 46 11.13 31.17 -12.23
C GLU A 46 10.48 29.78 -12.17
N LEU A 47 11.27 28.71 -12.22
CA LEU A 47 10.77 27.35 -12.09
C LEU A 47 10.11 27.12 -10.73
N ALA A 48 10.61 27.73 -9.66
CA ALA A 48 9.97 27.67 -8.35
C ALA A 48 8.58 28.35 -8.33
N ARG A 49 8.41 29.47 -9.04
CA ARG A 49 7.10 30.11 -9.22
C ARG A 49 6.15 29.19 -9.97
N ARG A 50 6.57 28.68 -11.14
CA ARG A 50 5.77 27.76 -11.96
C ARG A 50 5.39 26.49 -11.20
N CYS A 51 6.32 25.89 -10.44
CA CYS A 51 6.03 24.75 -9.57
C CYS A 51 4.92 25.06 -8.55
N ARG A 52 4.96 26.22 -7.88
CA ARG A 52 3.94 26.58 -6.88
C ARG A 52 2.55 26.72 -7.51
N GLU A 53 2.48 27.33 -8.70
CA GLU A 53 1.24 27.50 -9.47
C GLU A 53 0.68 26.13 -9.90
N ALA A 54 1.51 25.29 -10.53
CA ALA A 54 1.10 23.98 -11.01
C ALA A 54 0.64 23.05 -9.86
N ILE A 55 1.38 23.02 -8.73
CA ILE A 55 0.97 22.25 -7.54
C ILE A 55 -0.36 22.74 -6.99
N LYS A 56 -0.61 24.06 -6.99
CA LYS A 56 -1.86 24.62 -6.48
C LYS A 56 -3.04 24.20 -7.35
N GLU A 57 -2.89 24.25 -8.67
CA GLU A 57 -3.95 23.85 -9.61
C GLU A 57 -4.20 22.33 -9.55
N ASP A 58 -3.16 21.48 -9.58
CA ASP A 58 -3.30 20.02 -9.42
C ASP A 58 -4.10 19.66 -8.16
N LEU A 59 -3.82 20.35 -7.04
CA LEU A 59 -4.52 20.11 -5.78
C LEU A 59 -5.97 20.61 -5.80
N LYS A 60 -6.27 21.67 -6.55
CA LYS A 60 -7.63 22.20 -6.75
C LYS A 60 -8.44 21.25 -7.62
N GLU A 61 -7.86 20.80 -8.73
CA GLU A 61 -8.46 19.81 -9.64
C GLU A 61 -8.74 18.50 -8.91
N ARG A 62 -7.77 17.98 -8.15
CA ARG A 62 -7.97 16.76 -7.35
C ARG A 62 -9.13 16.89 -6.36
N ARG A 63 -9.29 18.06 -5.73
CA ARG A 63 -10.43 18.30 -4.82
C ARG A 63 -11.74 18.31 -5.58
N ALA A 64 -11.80 18.99 -6.73
CA ALA A 64 -12.99 19.01 -7.58
C ALA A 64 -13.36 17.58 -8.03
N ALA A 65 -12.40 16.84 -8.59
CA ALA A 65 -12.57 15.47 -9.04
C ALA A 65 -13.00 14.53 -7.89
N GLY A 66 -12.43 14.70 -6.69
CA GLY A 66 -12.83 13.90 -5.53
C GLY A 66 -14.28 14.15 -5.09
N LEU A 67 -14.79 15.37 -5.27
CA LEU A 67 -16.18 15.71 -4.97
C LEU A 67 -17.15 15.25 -6.05
N THR A 68 -16.77 15.35 -7.33
CA THR A 68 -17.59 14.83 -8.43
C THR A 68 -17.72 13.32 -8.35
N GLU A 69 -16.62 12.61 -8.12
CA GLU A 69 -16.62 11.15 -7.93
C GLU A 69 -17.47 10.72 -6.73
N ALA A 70 -17.49 11.52 -5.66
CA ALA A 70 -18.36 11.25 -4.51
C ALA A 70 -19.84 11.42 -4.89
N ALA A 71 -20.18 12.44 -5.67
CA ALA A 71 -21.54 12.66 -6.14
C ALA A 71 -22.00 11.53 -7.07
N GLU A 72 -21.17 11.13 -8.03
CA GLU A 72 -21.44 10.01 -8.96
C GLU A 72 -21.60 8.68 -8.22
N ALA A 73 -20.80 8.42 -7.20
CA ALA A 73 -20.86 7.19 -6.42
C ALA A 73 -21.92 7.21 -5.29
N GLY A 74 -22.76 8.26 -5.20
CA GLY A 74 -23.75 8.40 -4.12
C GLY A 74 -23.15 8.52 -2.72
N ARG A 75 -21.87 8.91 -2.59
CA ARG A 75 -21.17 9.10 -1.32
C ARG A 75 -21.44 10.48 -0.75
N SER A 76 -21.35 10.62 0.58
CA SER A 76 -21.51 11.91 1.25
C SER A 76 -20.46 12.94 0.82
N ILE A 77 -20.89 13.97 0.08
CA ILE A 77 -20.06 15.10 -0.34
C ILE A 77 -19.45 15.81 0.89
N ARG A 78 -20.23 15.93 1.98
CA ARG A 78 -19.78 16.53 3.25
C ARG A 78 -18.60 15.76 3.83
N ASN A 79 -18.71 14.43 3.93
CA ASN A 79 -17.65 13.62 4.50
C ASN A 79 -16.40 13.62 3.62
N THR A 80 -16.55 13.65 2.28
CA THR A 80 -15.40 13.81 1.37
C THR A 80 -14.68 15.14 1.56
N ARG A 81 -15.41 16.25 1.74
CA ARG A 81 -14.81 17.56 2.08
C ARG A 81 -14.07 17.50 3.42
N GLN A 82 -14.69 16.87 4.42
CA GLN A 82 -14.09 16.66 5.75
C GLN A 82 -12.79 15.84 5.65
N ASP A 83 -12.79 14.75 4.88
CA ASP A 83 -11.60 13.91 4.68
C ASP A 83 -10.45 14.71 4.04
N PHE A 84 -10.72 15.53 3.03
CA PHE A 84 -9.71 16.44 2.47
C PHE A 84 -9.17 17.46 3.49
N ALA A 85 -10.02 17.97 4.38
CA ALA A 85 -9.61 18.87 5.46
C ALA A 85 -8.75 18.12 6.49
N ASN A 86 -9.22 16.96 6.94
CA ASN A 86 -8.55 16.11 7.92
C ASN A 86 -7.16 15.66 7.44
N ARG A 87 -7.01 15.31 6.16
CA ARG A 87 -5.70 14.98 5.55
C ARG A 87 -4.73 16.15 5.52
N LYS A 88 -5.22 17.39 5.50
CA LYS A 88 -4.38 18.60 5.54
C LYS A 88 -4.00 18.97 6.98
N THR A 89 -4.86 18.67 7.94
CA THR A 89 -4.67 19.00 9.35
C THR A 89 -3.44 18.29 9.91
N LYS A 90 -2.51 19.06 10.48
CA LYS A 90 -1.43 18.51 11.29
C LYS A 90 -1.97 18.19 12.67
N MET A 91 -1.55 17.07 13.25
CA MET A 91 -1.88 16.75 14.62
C MET A 91 -1.27 17.80 15.54
N THR A 92 -2.11 18.61 16.19
CA THR A 92 -1.68 19.74 17.03
C THR A 92 -1.50 19.34 18.49
N ALA A 93 -2.19 18.29 18.94
CA ALA A 93 -2.08 17.76 20.28
C ALA A 93 -2.47 16.28 20.31
N LEU A 94 -1.96 15.57 21.31
CA LEU A 94 -2.34 14.20 21.64
C LEU A 94 -2.87 14.13 23.07
N ARG A 95 -3.76 13.18 23.31
CA ARG A 95 -4.19 12.82 24.64
C ARG A 95 -3.30 11.70 25.17
N ARG A 96 -2.77 11.89 26.38
CA ARG A 96 -1.97 10.90 27.09
C ARG A 96 -2.88 9.88 27.80
N PRO A 97 -2.34 8.71 28.19
CA PRO A 97 -3.07 7.73 29.01
C PRO A 97 -3.56 8.29 30.36
N ASP A 98 -2.80 9.21 30.96
CA ASP A 98 -3.17 9.92 32.19
C ASP A 98 -4.35 10.92 32.02
N GLY A 99 -4.88 11.04 30.81
CA GLY A 99 -6.00 11.90 30.45
C GLY A 99 -5.61 13.33 30.05
N THR A 100 -4.36 13.75 30.25
CA THR A 100 -3.89 15.10 29.91
C THR A 100 -3.74 15.28 28.39
N ILE A 101 -3.97 16.51 27.90
CA ILE A 101 -3.78 16.88 26.49
C ILE A 101 -2.43 17.59 26.36
N THR A 102 -1.58 17.10 25.45
CA THR A 102 -0.24 17.65 25.21
C THR A 102 -0.08 18.12 23.77
N SER A 103 0.42 19.34 23.59
CA SER A 103 0.84 19.91 22.30
C SER A 103 2.36 19.94 22.11
N SER A 104 3.13 19.54 23.14
CA SER A 104 4.60 19.51 23.06
C SER A 104 5.07 18.39 22.14
N ARG A 105 5.84 18.74 21.10
CA ARG A 105 6.34 17.78 20.09
C ARG A 105 7.10 16.60 20.71
N ARG A 106 8.07 16.86 21.58
CA ARG A 106 8.88 15.80 22.23
C ARG A 106 8.00 14.82 23.02
N VAL A 107 7.00 15.37 23.71
CA VAL A 107 6.07 14.57 24.49
C VAL A 107 5.16 13.77 23.56
N MET A 108 4.63 14.38 22.51
CA MET A 108 3.80 13.69 21.51
C MET A 108 4.58 12.55 20.86
N GLU A 109 5.85 12.77 20.49
CA GLU A 109 6.74 11.75 19.95
C GLU A 109 6.92 10.58 20.94
N LYS A 110 7.12 10.88 22.23
CA LYS A 110 7.21 9.85 23.27
C LYS A 110 5.90 9.07 23.43
N VAL A 111 4.75 9.75 23.48
CA VAL A 111 3.43 9.10 23.60
C VAL A 111 3.17 8.15 22.43
N ILE A 112 3.53 8.58 21.21
CA ILE A 112 3.42 7.74 20.01
C ILE A 112 4.38 6.54 20.11
N TYR A 113 5.62 6.78 20.50
CA TYR A 113 6.63 5.72 20.66
C TYR A 113 6.18 4.68 21.67
N ASP A 114 5.85 5.11 22.89
CA ASP A 114 5.37 4.24 23.98
C ASP A 114 4.16 3.40 23.50
N PHE A 115 3.19 4.02 22.81
CA PHE A 115 2.03 3.32 22.27
C PHE A 115 2.39 2.22 21.26
N TYR A 116 3.29 2.50 20.31
CA TYR A 116 3.67 1.52 19.30
C TYR A 116 4.61 0.45 19.87
N SER A 117 5.48 0.79 20.82
CA SER A 117 6.26 -0.18 21.58
C SER A 117 5.34 -1.17 22.28
N ASP A 118 4.38 -0.69 23.08
CA ASP A 118 3.43 -1.57 23.76
C ASP A 118 2.61 -2.42 22.77
N LEU A 119 2.18 -1.84 21.64
CA LEU A 119 1.41 -2.57 20.62
C LEU A 119 2.21 -3.73 20.01
N PHE A 120 3.47 -3.51 19.66
CA PHE A 120 4.31 -4.51 19.00
C PHE A 120 5.04 -5.45 19.97
N ASP A 121 5.31 -5.00 21.20
CA ASP A 121 5.92 -5.79 22.27
C ASP A 121 4.87 -6.62 23.03
N SER A 122 3.57 -6.29 22.89
CA SER A 122 2.50 -7.14 23.41
C SER A 122 2.52 -8.49 22.69
N HIS A 123 3.17 -9.47 23.33
CA HIS A 123 2.98 -10.88 23.02
C HIS A 123 1.56 -11.28 23.42
N VAL A 124 0.58 -10.92 22.59
CA VAL A 124 -0.69 -11.61 22.57
C VAL A 124 -0.34 -13.07 22.31
N ARG A 125 -0.40 -13.91 23.36
CA ARG A 125 -0.51 -15.35 23.17
C ARG A 125 -1.84 -15.56 22.47
N LEU A 126 -1.81 -15.52 21.14
CA LEU A 126 -2.93 -16.01 20.36
C LEU A 126 -3.15 -17.44 20.87
N PRO A 127 -4.39 -17.83 21.19
CA PRO A 127 -4.69 -19.24 21.34
C PRO A 127 -4.08 -19.95 20.14
N PRO A 128 -3.43 -21.12 20.31
CA PRO A 128 -2.96 -21.89 19.17
C PRO A 128 -4.07 -21.90 18.14
N TYR A 129 -3.79 -21.35 16.96
CA TYR A 129 -4.72 -21.45 15.85
C TYR A 129 -4.79 -22.94 15.58
N HIS A 130 -5.84 -23.58 16.09
CA HIS A 130 -6.20 -24.92 15.67
C HIS A 130 -6.64 -24.73 14.24
N LEU A 131 -5.69 -24.84 13.31
CA LEU A 131 -5.99 -25.33 11.98
C LEU A 131 -6.85 -26.55 12.25
N ARG A 132 -8.17 -26.42 12.02
CA ARG A 132 -8.97 -27.62 11.91
C ARG A 132 -8.27 -28.38 10.79
N GLU A 133 -7.65 -29.51 11.15
CA GLU A 133 -7.35 -30.54 10.19
C GLU A 133 -8.71 -30.93 9.64
N ASP A 134 -9.15 -30.23 8.60
CA ASP A 134 -10.33 -30.56 7.82
C ASP A 134 -10.02 -31.88 7.12
N GLY A 135 -9.97 -32.97 7.89
CA GLY A 135 -9.90 -34.36 7.48
C GLY A 135 -9.13 -34.66 6.21
N TYR A 136 -8.04 -33.93 5.90
CA TYR A 136 -7.26 -34.21 4.71
C TYR A 136 -6.39 -35.40 5.03
N VAL A 137 -7.04 -36.56 5.01
CA VAL A 137 -6.39 -37.85 4.93
C VAL A 137 -5.56 -37.79 3.67
N ILE A 138 -4.24 -37.63 3.84
CA ILE A 138 -3.29 -37.83 2.76
C ILE A 138 -3.62 -39.23 2.21
N PRO A 139 -4.10 -39.37 0.97
CA PRO A 139 -4.43 -40.68 0.43
C PRO A 139 -3.19 -41.55 0.55
N SER A 140 -3.33 -42.76 1.09
CA SER A 140 -2.23 -43.71 1.14
C SER A 140 -1.85 -44.03 -0.30
N VAL A 141 -0.77 -43.42 -0.80
CA VAL A 141 -0.26 -43.72 -2.13
C VAL A 141 0.31 -45.14 -2.08
N LEU A 142 -0.34 -46.07 -2.75
CA LEU A 142 0.11 -47.45 -2.77
C LEU A 142 1.40 -47.53 -3.59
N SER A 143 2.36 -48.36 -3.17
CA SER A 143 3.60 -48.54 -3.94
C SER A 143 3.33 -49.00 -5.38
N SER A 144 2.18 -49.63 -5.65
CA SER A 144 1.72 -49.97 -7.00
C SER A 144 1.38 -48.74 -7.85
N GLU A 145 0.78 -47.70 -7.27
CA GLU A 145 0.45 -46.45 -7.97
C GLU A 145 1.72 -45.69 -8.33
N VAL A 146 2.68 -45.62 -7.41
CA VAL A 146 4.00 -45.03 -7.68
C VAL A 146 4.71 -45.77 -8.82
N ARG A 147 4.73 -47.11 -8.76
CA ARG A 147 5.33 -47.94 -9.82
C ARG A 147 4.64 -47.75 -11.17
N HIS A 148 3.30 -47.66 -11.18
CA HIS A 148 2.54 -47.45 -12.39
C HIS A 148 2.81 -46.07 -12.99
N ALA A 149 2.82 -45.02 -12.16
CA ALA A 149 3.12 -43.66 -12.60
C ALA A 149 4.51 -43.56 -13.21
N ILE A 150 5.55 -44.09 -12.55
CA ILE A 150 6.93 -44.12 -13.08
C ILE A 150 6.98 -44.85 -14.42
N LYS A 151 6.33 -46.03 -14.53
CA LYS A 151 6.30 -46.81 -15.76
C LYS A 151 5.51 -46.12 -16.89
N SER A 152 4.55 -45.27 -16.55
CA SER A 152 3.73 -44.53 -17.52
C SER A 152 4.42 -43.30 -18.11
N VAL A 153 5.55 -42.87 -17.53
CA VAL A 153 6.33 -41.73 -18.04
C VAL A 153 6.92 -42.08 -19.40
N LYS A 154 6.71 -41.20 -20.40
CA LYS A 154 7.29 -41.36 -21.74
C LYS A 154 8.79 -41.12 -21.71
N ASN A 155 9.56 -42.12 -22.17
CA ASN A 155 11.00 -42.00 -22.33
C ASN A 155 11.35 -40.97 -23.42
N ARG A 156 12.47 -40.24 -23.23
CA ARG A 156 12.97 -39.15 -24.10
C ARG A 156 12.21 -37.81 -24.02
N THR A 157 11.51 -37.56 -22.92
CA THR A 157 10.98 -36.22 -22.63
C THR A 157 12.13 -35.25 -22.33
N ALA A 158 12.07 -34.04 -22.87
CA ALA A 158 13.09 -33.02 -22.64
C ALA A 158 13.23 -32.74 -21.12
N PRO A 159 14.46 -32.61 -20.57
CA PRO A 159 14.66 -32.41 -19.14
C PRO A 159 14.00 -31.12 -18.67
N GLY A 160 13.41 -31.16 -17.49
CA GLY A 160 12.92 -29.96 -16.82
C GLY A 160 14.07 -29.05 -16.37
N PRO A 161 13.74 -27.94 -15.69
CA PRO A 161 14.73 -27.00 -15.14
C PRO A 161 15.72 -27.65 -14.16
N ASP A 162 15.31 -28.75 -13.52
CA ASP A 162 16.11 -29.60 -12.63
C ASP A 162 17.14 -30.47 -13.37
N ARG A 163 17.05 -30.54 -14.70
CA ARG A 163 17.91 -31.32 -15.61
C ARG A 163 17.89 -32.83 -15.35
N ILE A 164 16.94 -33.33 -14.57
CA ILE A 164 16.80 -34.75 -14.28
C ILE A 164 16.20 -35.44 -15.50
N ARG A 165 16.78 -36.59 -15.86
CA ARG A 165 16.33 -37.42 -16.98
C ARG A 165 15.88 -38.77 -16.43
N PRO A 166 14.77 -39.32 -16.92
CA PRO A 166 14.50 -40.75 -16.74
C PRO A 166 15.66 -41.53 -17.39
N GLU A 167 16.44 -42.25 -16.60
CA GLU A 167 17.45 -43.19 -17.08
C GLU A 167 16.75 -44.45 -17.61
N HIS A 168 17.37 -45.13 -18.57
CA HIS A 168 16.78 -46.26 -19.31
C HIS A 168 16.53 -47.49 -18.43
#